data_AF-A0A7C9HYP8-F1
#
_entry.id   AF-A0A7C9HYP8-F1
#
_cell.length_a   1.000
_cell.length_b   1.000
_cell.length_c   1.000
_cell.angle_alpha   90.00
_cell.angle_beta   90.00
_cell.angle_gamma   90.00
#
_symmetry.space_group_name_H-M   'P 1'
#
loop_
_entity.id
_entity.type
_entity.pdbx_description
1 polymer ?
#
loop_
_entity_poly.entity_id
_entity_poly.type
_entity_poly.pdbx_seq_one_letter_code
_entity_poly.pdbx_strand_id
1 'polypeptide(L)'
;MGRTTEGKPVKLALRILGWVLCITLVVGATGLGALALGLLASLSGTGPLWLRSLGALTGPLADLLGASHWSGVVQALALIGLTSLLMGLAAYVKPRG
;
A
#
# COMPACT_ATOMS: atom_id res chain seq x y z
N MET A 1 25.92 40.67 -11.16
CA MET A 1 25.92 39.87 -9.92
C MET A 1 24.47 39.72 -9.44
N GLY A 2 23.69 38.81 -10.02
CA GLY A 2 22.25 38.79 -9.74
C GLY A 2 21.57 37.48 -10.15
N ARG A 3 20.78 36.95 -9.21
CA ARG A 3 19.72 35.92 -9.34
C ARG A 3 20.16 34.49 -9.70
N THR A 4 20.44 33.69 -8.68
CA THR A 4 20.31 32.21 -8.72
C THR A 4 19.38 31.69 -7.62
N THR A 5 18.37 32.48 -7.22
CA THR A 5 17.36 32.07 -6.23
C THR A 5 16.24 31.20 -6.82
N GLU A 6 16.10 31.11 -8.15
CA GLU A 6 15.01 30.35 -8.81
C GLU A 6 15.11 28.83 -8.65
N GLY A 7 16.30 28.27 -8.37
CA GLY A 7 16.49 26.82 -8.28
C GLY A 7 16.11 26.20 -6.92
N LYS A 8 16.04 26.98 -5.84
CA LYS A 8 15.75 26.48 -4.48
C LYS A 8 14.30 26.02 -4.27
N PRO A 9 13.25 26.77 -4.68
CA PRO A 9 11.88 26.37 -4.39
C PRO A 9 11.47 25.11 -5.16
N VAL A 10 11.93 24.96 -6.42
CA VAL A 10 11.63 23.78 -7.25
C VAL A 10 12.26 22.51 -6.67
N LYS A 11 13.50 22.59 -6.16
CA LYS A 11 14.19 21.47 -5.50
C LYS A 11 13.48 21.02 -4.22
N LEU A 12 12.97 21.97 -3.43
CA LEU A 12 12.16 21.70 -2.24
C LEU A 12 10.82 21.06 -2.60
N ALA A 13 10.14 21.56 -3.63
CA ALA A 13 8.86 21.03 -4.11
C ALA A 13 8.99 19.59 -4.62
N LEU A 14 9.99 19.28 -5.45
CA LEU A 14 10.28 17.91 -5.91
C LEU A 14 10.58 16.94 -4.76
N ARG A 15 11.28 17.44 -3.73
CA ARG A 15 11.60 16.64 -2.55
C ARG A 15 10.37 16.37 -1.69
N ILE A 16 9.51 17.36 -1.48
CA ILE A 16 8.23 17.20 -0.79
C ILE A 16 7.33 16.24 -1.57
N LEU A 17 7.24 16.39 -2.89
CA LEU A 17 6.46 15.51 -3.76
C LEU A 17 6.95 14.04 -3.68
N GLY A 18 8.26 13.82 -3.68
CA GLY A 18 8.84 12.47 -3.49
C GLY A 18 8.52 11.88 -2.10
N TRP A 19 8.54 12.71 -1.05
CA TRP A 19 8.13 12.30 0.29
C TRP A 19 6.64 11.98 0.39
N VAL A 20 5.77 12.83 -0.17
CA VAL A 20 4.32 12.60 -0.20
C VAL A 20 4.02 11.31 -0.95
N LEU A 21 4.64 11.09 -2.12
CA LEU A 21 4.44 9.86 -2.89
C LEU A 21 4.92 8.62 -2.11
N CYS A 22 6.08 8.70 -1.45
CA CYS A 22 6.60 7.63 -0.61
C CYS A 22 5.65 7.31 0.55
N ILE A 23 5.16 8.32 1.28
CA ILE A 23 4.21 8.15 2.39
C ILE A 23 2.93 7.50 1.88
N THR A 24 2.37 7.98 0.76
CA THR A 24 1.16 7.41 0.16
C THR A 24 1.35 5.94 -0.21
N LEU A 25 2.50 5.59 -0.81
CA LEU A 25 2.83 4.20 -1.16
C LEU A 25 2.96 3.31 0.10
N VAL A 26 3.62 3.80 1.15
CA VAL A 26 3.79 3.07 2.42
C VAL A 26 2.45 2.86 3.12
N VAL A 27 1.60 3.90 3.19
CA VAL A 27 0.27 3.81 3.78
C VAL A 27 -0.59 2.81 2.99
N GLY A 28 -0.56 2.87 1.65
CA GLY A 28 -1.25 1.93 0.79
C GLY A 28 -0.78 0.48 0.99
N ALA A 29 0.53 0.26 1.03
CA ALA A 29 1.12 -1.05 1.29
C ALA A 29 0.74 -1.59 2.69
N THR A 30 0.76 -0.73 3.72
CA THR A 30 0.38 -1.12 5.08
C THR A 30 -1.10 -1.50 5.16
N GLY A 31 -1.97 -0.78 4.46
CA GLY A 31 -3.39 -1.11 4.34
C GLY A 31 -3.65 -2.44 3.62
N LEU A 32 -2.97 -2.68 2.50
CA LEU A 32 -3.04 -3.95 1.75
C LEU A 32 -2.52 -5.12 2.59
N GLY A 33 -1.43 -4.93 3.33
CA GLY A 33 -0.89 -5.91 4.27
C GLY A 33 -1.85 -6.24 5.41
N ALA A 34 -2.51 -5.24 5.99
CA ALA A 34 -3.52 -5.43 7.03
C ALA A 34 -4.76 -6.19 6.50
N LEU A 35 -5.19 -5.90 5.27
CA LEU A 35 -6.27 -6.63 4.59
C LEU A 35 -5.87 -8.09 4.32
N ALA A 36 -4.65 -8.36 3.88
CA ALA A 36 -4.14 -9.72 3.67
C ALA A 36 -4.08 -10.51 4.98
N LEU A 37 -3.58 -9.90 6.06
CA LEU A 37 -3.55 -10.51 7.39
C LEU A 37 -4.97 -10.76 7.93
N GLY A 38 -5.89 -9.83 7.71
CA GLY A 38 -7.30 -9.98 8.10
C GLY A 38 -7.99 -11.13 7.35
N LEU A 39 -7.75 -11.24 6.05
CA LEU A 39 -8.30 -12.33 5.24
C LEU A 39 -7.70 -13.69 5.63
N LEU A 40 -6.40 -13.75 5.93
CA LEU A 40 -5.76 -14.95 6.48
C LEU A 40 -6.33 -15.34 7.85
N ALA A 41 -6.60 -14.36 8.72
CA ALA A 41 -7.23 -14.57 10.03
C ALA A 41 -8.69 -15.05 9.91
N SER A 42 -9.44 -14.58 8.90
CA SER A 42 -10.77 -15.08 8.57
C SER A 42 -10.72 -16.53 8.10
N LEU A 43 -9.74 -16.88 7.25
CA LEU A 43 -9.55 -18.25 6.75
C LEU A 43 -9.08 -19.22 7.83
N SER A 44 -8.23 -18.78 8.76
CA SER A 44 -7.61 -19.67 9.75
C SER A 44 -8.52 -20.05 10.92
N GLY A 45 -9.70 -19.43 11.07
CA GLY A 45 -10.61 -19.70 12.19
C GLY A 45 -10.09 -19.34 13.59
N THR A 46 -8.81 -18.96 13.74
CA THR A 46 -8.11 -18.76 15.01
C THR A 46 -7.59 -17.33 15.28
N GLY A 47 -7.65 -16.42 14.30
CA GLY A 47 -7.22 -15.03 14.49
C GLY A 47 -8.14 -14.16 15.37
N PRO A 48 -7.64 -13.03 15.90
CA PRO A 48 -8.42 -12.11 16.73
C PRO A 48 -9.54 -11.43 15.93
N LEU A 49 -10.67 -11.15 16.60
CA LEU A 49 -11.92 -10.69 15.96
C LEU A 49 -11.76 -9.41 15.13
N TRP A 50 -10.90 -8.48 15.56
CA TRP A 50 -10.67 -7.23 14.84
C TRP A 50 -9.95 -7.44 13.49
N LEU A 51 -9.06 -8.44 13.42
CA LEU A 51 -8.46 -8.86 12.14
C LEU A 51 -9.50 -9.53 11.24
N ARG A 52 -10.45 -10.29 11.78
CA ARG A 52 -11.56 -10.83 10.98
C ARG A 52 -12.45 -9.74 10.41
N SER A 53 -12.70 -8.65 11.14
CA SER A 53 -13.45 -7.51 10.62
C SER A 53 -12.75 -6.91 9.40
N LEU A 54 -11.42 -6.78 9.43
CA LEU A 54 -10.62 -6.36 8.27
C LEU A 54 -10.72 -7.36 7.10
N GLY A 55 -10.69 -8.66 7.37
CA GLY A 55 -10.90 -9.71 6.38
C GLY A 55 -12.33 -9.83 5.84
N ALA A 56 -13.32 -9.17 6.45
CA ALA A 56 -14.68 -9.10 5.90
C ALA A 56 -14.81 -8.01 4.83
N LEU A 57 -13.94 -6.98 4.87
CA LEU A 57 -13.91 -5.89 3.88
C LEU A 57 -13.28 -6.32 2.54
N THR A 58 -12.48 -7.38 2.53
CA THR A 58 -11.84 -7.89 1.29
C THR A 58 -12.83 -8.54 0.33
N GLY A 59 -13.93 -9.13 0.82
CA GLY A 59 -14.99 -9.71 -0.02
C GLY A 59 -15.67 -8.69 -0.96
N PRO A 60 -16.27 -7.61 -0.45
CA PRO A 60 -16.87 -6.57 -1.30
C PRO A 60 -15.83 -5.83 -2.15
N LEU A 61 -14.58 -5.69 -1.67
CA LEU A 61 -13.49 -5.17 -2.49
C LEU A 61 -13.19 -6.07 -3.69
N ALA A 62 -13.13 -7.39 -3.47
CA ALA A 62 -12.90 -8.35 -4.53
C ALA A 62 -14.04 -8.36 -5.55
N ASP A 63 -15.28 -8.15 -5.11
CA ASP A 63 -16.43 -8.07 -6.00
C ASP A 63 -16.39 -6.81 -6.89
N LEU A 64 -16.01 -5.66 -6.32
CA LEU A 64 -15.77 -4.41 -7.07
C LEU A 64 -14.63 -4.53 -8.09
N LEU A 65 -13.62 -5.34 -7.78
CA LEU A 65 -12.47 -5.61 -8.65
C LEU A 65 -12.74 -6.75 -9.65
N GLY A 66 -13.93 -7.36 -9.64
CA GLY A 66 -14.27 -8.51 -10.50
C GLY A 66 -13.49 -9.79 -10.15
N ALA A 67 -12.85 -9.83 -8.97
CA ALA A 67 -12.02 -10.92 -8.47
C ALA A 67 -12.76 -11.85 -7.51
N SER A 68 -14.09 -11.79 -7.43
CA SER A 68 -14.91 -12.64 -6.57
C SER A 68 -14.84 -14.13 -6.92
N HIS A 69 -14.40 -14.47 -8.14
CA HIS A 69 -14.17 -15.85 -8.55
C HIS A 69 -12.86 -16.47 -8.00
N TRP A 70 -12.00 -15.68 -7.34
CA TRP A 70 -10.71 -16.13 -6.82
C TRP A 70 -10.88 -16.67 -5.41
N SER A 71 -10.24 -17.81 -5.10
CA SER A 71 -10.13 -18.32 -3.73
C SER A 71 -9.49 -17.27 -2.83
N GLY A 72 -9.97 -17.15 -1.58
CA GLY A 72 -9.44 -16.19 -0.61
C GLY A 72 -7.92 -16.30 -0.41
N VAL A 73 -7.36 -17.51 -0.47
CA VAL A 73 -5.90 -17.71 -0.38
C VAL A 73 -5.16 -17.02 -1.53
N VAL A 74 -5.71 -17.09 -2.75
CA VAL A 74 -5.12 -16.44 -3.93
C VAL A 74 -5.24 -14.92 -3.84
N GLN A 75 -6.36 -14.41 -3.31
CA GLN A 75 -6.52 -12.97 -3.03
C GLN A 75 -5.52 -12.47 -2.00
N ALA A 76 -5.25 -13.22 -0.92
CA ALA A 76 -4.24 -12.88 0.07
C ALA A 76 -2.82 -12.85 -0.53
N LEU A 77 -2.46 -13.85 -1.34
CA LEU A 77 -1.18 -13.89 -2.03
C LEU A 77 -1.02 -12.72 -3.01
N ALA A 78 -2.08 -12.38 -3.76
CA ALA A 78 -2.08 -11.22 -4.64
C ALA A 78 -1.88 -9.92 -3.86
N LEU A 79 -2.57 -9.73 -2.73
CA LEU A 79 -2.41 -8.57 -1.84
C LEU A 79 -0.99 -8.48 -1.27
N ILE A 80 -0.39 -9.59 -0.86
CA ILE A 80 1.00 -9.64 -0.37
C ILE A 80 1.98 -9.27 -1.49
N GLY A 81 1.79 -9.83 -2.68
CA GLY A 81 2.59 -9.49 -3.86
C GLY A 81 2.51 -8.00 -4.20
N LEU A 82 1.31 -7.44 -4.21
CA LEU A 82 1.05 -6.02 -4.50
C LEU A 82 1.64 -5.11 -3.42
N THR A 83 1.54 -5.52 -2.15
CA THR A 83 2.18 -4.85 -1.01
C THR A 83 3.70 -4.81 -1.16
N SER A 84 4.32 -5.94 -1.49
CA SER A 84 5.77 -6.03 -1.72
C SER A 84 6.21 -5.17 -2.90
N LEU A 85 5.44 -5.18 -3.99
CA LEU A 85 5.68 -4.34 -5.17
C LEU A 85 5.63 -2.84 -4.83
N LEU A 86 4.60 -2.42 -4.08
CA LEU A 86 4.45 -1.04 -3.61
C LEU A 86 5.57 -0.64 -2.67
N MET A 87 6.01 -1.54 -1.77
CA MET A 87 7.13 -1.27 -0.86
C MET A 87 8.46 -1.18 -1.62
N GLY A 88 8.68 -2.03 -2.63
CA GLY A 88 9.80 -1.92 -3.55
C GLY A 88 9.78 -0.62 -4.35
N LEU A 89 8.61 -0.20 -4.83
CA LEU A 89 8.41 1.06 -5.54
C LEU A 89 8.67 2.27 -4.62
N ALA A 90 8.20 2.21 -3.37
CA ALA A 90 8.46 3.22 -2.35
C ALA A 90 9.97 3.31 -2.04
N ALA A 91 10.66 2.18 -1.95
CA ALA A 91 12.11 2.13 -1.78
C ALA A 91 12.86 2.69 -3.00
N TYR A 92 12.34 2.48 -4.21
CA TYR A 92 12.90 3.05 -5.43
C TYR A 92 12.68 4.57 -5.52
N VAL A 93 11.49 5.04 -5.17
CA VAL A 93 11.10 6.45 -5.13
C VAL A 93 11.73 7.21 -3.96
N LYS A 94 12.25 6.49 -2.95
CA LYS A 94 12.89 7.06 -1.75
C LYS A 94 13.81 8.21 -2.15
N PRO A 95 13.49 9.45 -1.76
CA PRO A 95 14.28 10.61 -2.18
C PRO A 95 15.70 10.46 -1.65
N ARG A 96 16.65 10.23 -2.57
CA ARG A 96 18.08 10.21 -2.30
C ARG A 96 18.50 11.66 -2.05
N GLY A 97 18.45 12.06 -0.78
CA GLY A 97 18.93 13.35 -0.30
C GLY A 97 20.44 13.41 -0.28
#